data_AF-A0A1B8JB08-F1
#
_entry.id   AF-A0A1B8JB08-F1
#
_cell.length_a   1.000
_cell.length_b   1.000
_cell.length_c   1.000
_cell.angle_alpha   90.00
_cell.angle_beta   90.00
_cell.angle_gamma   90.00
#
_symmetry.space_group_name_H-M   'P 1'
#
loop_
_entity.id
_entity.type
_entity.pdbx_description
1 polymer ?
#
loop_
_entity_poly.entity_id
_entity_poly.type
_entity_poly.pdbx_seq_one_letter_code
_entity_poly.pdbx_strand_id
1 'polypeptide(L)' 'MNSSAQQTSQFEFMSPKQLEEELGIQMGYQAHLRLRKKLPFYRITGAGIRYKRSEIIKWIEKQKVV' A
#
# COMPACT_ATOMS: atom_id res chain seq x y z
N MET A 1 -3.15 -16.46 30.18
CA MET A 1 -3.94 -16.39 28.94
C MET A 1 -3.86 -14.97 28.42
N ASN A 2 -3.59 -14.83 27.12
CA ASN A 2 -2.93 -13.70 26.46
C ASN A 2 -3.61 -12.34 26.65
N SER A 3 -2.85 -11.34 27.08
CA SER A 3 -3.21 -9.93 27.02
C SER A 3 -2.02 -9.14 26.47
N SER A 4 -1.98 -9.01 25.13
CA SER A 4 -1.12 -8.07 24.42
C SER A 4 -1.80 -7.64 23.12
N ALA A 5 -2.98 -7.04 23.28
CA ALA A 5 -3.66 -6.28 22.23
C ALA A 5 -3.03 -4.88 22.12
N GLN A 6 -1.74 -4.79 21.75
CA GLN A 6 -1.09 -3.51 21.49
C GLN A 6 0.02 -3.69 20.44
N GLN A 7 -0.30 -3.45 19.16
CA GLN A 7 0.66 -3.04 18.11
C GLN A 7 -0.09 -2.75 16.78
N THR A 8 -0.94 -1.72 16.72
CA THR A 8 -1.60 -1.28 15.48
C THR A 8 -1.32 0.18 15.16
N SER A 9 -0.08 0.65 15.39
CA SER A 9 0.30 2.03 15.05
C SER A 9 1.77 2.16 14.66
N GLN A 10 2.29 1.23 13.84
CA GLN A 10 3.62 1.41 13.26
C GLN A 10 3.59 1.13 11.76
N PHE A 11 3.72 2.24 11.02
CA PHE A 11 3.84 2.37 9.56
C PHE A 11 2.53 2.28 8.77
N GLU A 12 1.75 3.36 8.83
CA GLU A 12 0.62 3.62 7.92
C GLU A 12 1.07 3.65 6.43
N PHE A 13 2.34 3.96 6.19
CA PHE A 13 2.93 4.09 4.86
C PHE A 13 3.90 2.95 4.54
N MET A 14 3.73 2.38 3.35
CA MET A 14 4.56 1.32 2.77
C MET A 14 5.25 1.82 1.49
N SER A 15 6.48 1.35 1.28
CA SER A 15 7.24 1.59 0.05
C SER A 15 6.77 0.68 -1.10
N PRO A 16 7.15 0.98 -2.36
CA PRO A 16 6.91 0.08 -3.49
C PRO A 16 7.41 -1.35 -3.29
N LYS A 17 8.56 -1.52 -2.65
CA LYS A 17 9.11 -2.84 -2.33
C LYS A 17 8.25 -3.58 -1.31
N GLN A 18 7.83 -2.90 -0.24
CA GLN A 18 6.94 -3.48 0.77
C GLN A 18 5.56 -3.83 0.20
N LEU A 19 5.02 -3.01 -0.69
CA LEU A 19 3.75 -3.31 -1.36
C LEU A 19 3.83 -4.58 -2.22
N GLU A 20 4.98 -4.81 -2.86
CA GLU A 20 5.25 -6.03 -3.62
C GLU A 20 5.43 -7.25 -2.70
N GLU A 21 6.22 -7.11 -1.63
CA GLU A 21 6.50 -8.18 -0.66
C GLU A 21 5.24 -8.61 0.12
N GLU A 22 4.39 -7.66 0.53
CA GLU A 22 3.22 -7.94 1.37
C GLU A 22 1.97 -8.29 0.57
N LEU A 23 1.75 -7.65 -0.59
CA LEU A 23 0.50 -7.77 -1.34
C LEU A 23 0.71 -8.35 -2.75
N GLY A 24 1.94 -8.72 -3.11
CA GLY A 24 2.25 -9.37 -4.39
C GLY A 24 2.10 -8.47 -5.62
N ILE A 25 1.92 -7.16 -5.44
CA ILE A 25 1.73 -6.23 -6.56
C ILE A 25 3.12 -5.82 -7.09
N GLN A 26 3.49 -6.31 -8.27
CA GLN A 26 4.82 -6.09 -8.83
C GLN A 26 5.17 -4.60 -9.03
N MET A 27 6.42 -4.21 -8.78
CA MET A 27 6.85 -2.80 -8.88
C MET A 27 6.58 -2.17 -10.27
N GLY A 28 6.80 -2.92 -11.35
CA GLY A 28 6.50 -2.47 -12.72
C GLY A 28 5.01 -2.24 -12.94
N TYR A 29 4.17 -3.14 -12.43
CA TYR A 29 2.71 -3.01 -12.48
C TYR A 29 2.23 -1.82 -11.63
N GLN A 30 2.80 -1.63 -10.44
CA GLN A 30 2.53 -0.45 -9.63
C GLN A 30 2.85 0.86 -10.40
N ALA A 31 3.99 0.93 -11.08
CA ALA A 31 4.37 2.10 -11.87
C ALA A 31 3.37 2.39 -12.99
N HIS A 32 2.95 1.35 -13.71
CA HIS A 32 1.91 1.45 -14.74
C HIS A 32 0.58 1.97 -14.16
N LEU A 33 0.16 1.47 -13.00
CA LEU A 33 -1.06 1.92 -12.34
C LEU A 33 -0.96 3.36 -11.82
N ARG A 34 0.20 3.78 -11.28
CA ARG A 34 0.45 5.16 -10.85
C ARG A 34 0.36 6.13 -12.04
N LEU A 35 0.96 5.79 -13.18
CA LEU A 35 0.87 6.59 -14.41
C LEU A 35 -0.58 6.77 -14.86
N ARG A 36 -1.38 5.70 -14.78
CA ARG A 36 -2.81 5.72 -15.11
C ARG A 36 -3.70 6.30 -14.02
N LYS A 37 -3.12 6.80 -12.91
CA LYS A 37 -3.84 7.30 -11.73
C LYS A 37 -4.84 6.28 -11.15
N LYS A 38 -4.58 4.98 -11.34
CA LYS A 38 -5.42 3.89 -10.87
C LYS A 38 -5.02 3.36 -9.50
N LEU A 39 -3.77 3.56 -9.07
CA LEU A 39 -3.28 3.17 -7.76
C LEU A 39 -3.07 4.43 -6.91
N PRO A 40 -3.72 4.57 -5.74
CA PRO A 40 -3.52 5.73 -4.86
C PRO A 40 -2.09 5.71 -4.33
N PHE A 41 -1.39 6.85 -4.40
CA PHE A 41 -0.02 6.98 -3.92
C PHE A 41 0.24 8.37 -3.35
N TYR A 42 1.21 8.45 -2.46
CA TYR A 42 1.69 9.70 -1.85
C TYR A 42 3.13 9.93 -2.25
N ARG A 43 3.44 11.16 -2.68
CA ARG A 43 4.81 11.60 -2.90
C ARG A 43 5.28 12.32 -1.65
N ILE A 44 6.16 11.68 -0.88
CA ILE A 44 6.76 12.28 0.31
C ILE A 44 8.08 12.94 -0.12
N THR A 45 8.17 14.25 0.08
CA THR A 45 9.40 15.02 -0.18
C THR A 45 10.57 14.38 0.56
N GLY A 46 11.64 14.04 -0.15
CA GLY A 46 12.83 13.38 0.40
C GLY A 46 12.74 11.86 0.59
N ALA A 47 11.55 11.25 0.57
CA ALA A 47 11.38 9.79 0.79
C ALA A 47 10.75 9.03 -0.40
N GLY A 48 10.36 9.74 -1.46
CA GLY A 48 9.86 9.16 -2.70
C GLY A 48 8.39 8.76 -2.65
N ILE A 49 8.03 7.73 -3.41
CA ILE A 49 6.67 7.20 -3.47
C ILE A 49 6.41 6.33 -2.22
N ARG A 50 5.25 6.54 -1.61
CA ARG A 50 4.69 5.72 -0.53
C ARG A 50 3.22 5.43 -0.77
N TYR A 51 2.74 4.36 -0.19
CA TYR A 51 1.33 3.99 -0.20
C TYR A 51 0.79 3.92 1.20
N LYS A 52 -0.39 4.49 1.41
CA LYS A 52 -1.10 4.35 2.66
C LYS A 52 -1.78 2.98 2.67
N ARG A 53 -1.41 2.11 3.61
CA ARG A 53 -1.86 0.71 3.63
C ARG A 53 -3.39 0.60 3.60
N SER A 54 -4.09 1.44 4.37
CA SER A 54 -5.56 1.43 4.42
C SER A 54 -6.23 1.83 3.11
N GLU A 55 -5.60 2.67 2.29
CA GLU A 55 -6.13 3.03 0.97
C GLU A 55 -5.88 1.95 -0.06
N ILE A 56 -4.73 1.30 -0.01
CA ILE A 56 -4.43 0.17 -0.89
C ILE A 56 -5.39 -0.97 -0.63
N ILE A 57 -5.67 -1.29 0.63
CA ILE A 57 -6.65 -2.33 0.99
C ILE A 57 -8.02 -1.98 0.40
N LYS A 58 -8.53 -0.77 0.65
CA LYS A 58 -9.80 -0.29 0.08
C LYS A 58 -9.82 -0.31 -1.45
N TRP A 59 -8.69 0.03 -2.07
CA TRP A 59 -8.55 -0.01 -3.51
C TRP A 59 -8.65 -1.44 -4.05
N ILE A 60 -7.95 -2.41 -3.43
CA ILE A 60 -8.03 -3.84 -3.80
C ILE A 60 -9.48 -4.32 -3.67
N GLU A 61 -10.13 -4.04 -2.54
CA GLU A 61 -11.53 -4.40 -2.30
C GLU A 61 -12.46 -3.84 -3.40
N LYS A 62 -12.25 -2.58 -3.81
CA LYS A 62 -13.02 -1.95 -4.89
C LYS A 62 -12.74 -2.53 -6.28
N GLN A 63 -11.53 -3.03 -6.53
CA GLN A 63 -11.16 -3.64 -7.81
C GLN A 63 -11.61 -5.10 -7.93
N LYS A 64 -11.93 -5.76 -6.81
CA LYS A 64 -12.48 -7.12 -6.81
C LYS A 64 -13.86 -7.11 -7.48
N VAL A 65 -13.91 -7.46 -8.75
CA VAL A 65 -15.17 -7.78 -9.45
C VAL A 65 -15.58 -9.17 -8.97
N VAL A 66 -16.73 -9.25 -8.31
CA VAL A 66 -17.41 -10.51 -7.93
C VAL A 66 -18.35 -10.92 -9.06
#